data_AF-A0A7D3WWV8-F1
#
_entry.id   AF-A0A7D3WWV8-F1
#
_cell.length_a   1.000
_cell.length_b   1.000
_cell.length_c   1.000
_cell.angle_alpha   90.00
_cell.angle_beta   90.00
_cell.angle_gamma   90.00
#
_symmetry.space_group_name_H-M   'P 1'
#
loop_
_entity.id
_entity.type
_entity.pdbx_description
1 polymer ?
#
loop_
_entity_poly.entity_id
_entity_poly.type
_entity_poly.pdbx_seq_one_letter_code
_entity_poly.pdbx_strand_id
1 'polypeptide(L)'
;MNTRFYTQFAAFALACLVVLFGLRAAFGSTVVHPLAPYVLGALLGLTLLAYWFTARTTRRAPDNFLAAYFGGVGLRLVLGIGIVLAYFFRGGLAENHGLLTFLGAFFIGYFLCAGFEIWAIFSNLRPFSAKQLPKSE
;
A
#
# COMPACT_ATOMS: atom_id res chain seq x y z
N MET A 1 -11.09 9.54 14.17
CA MET A 1 -9.96 9.05 13.36
C MET A 1 -8.75 9.02 14.28
N ASN A 2 -7.97 7.93 14.30
CA ASN A 2 -6.92 7.73 15.31
C ASN A 2 -5.64 8.46 14.88
N THR A 3 -5.21 9.50 15.61
CA THR A 3 -4.03 10.32 15.27
C THR A 3 -2.76 9.48 15.13
N ARG A 4 -2.64 8.42 15.95
CA ARG A 4 -1.51 7.47 15.92
C ARG A 4 -1.31 6.78 14.57
N PHE A 5 -2.40 6.43 13.88
CA PHE A 5 -2.32 5.80 12.56
C PHE A 5 -1.72 6.75 11.53
N TYR A 6 -2.14 8.03 11.53
CA TYR A 6 -1.60 9.02 10.59
C TYR A 6 -0.11 9.27 10.82
N THR A 7 0.33 9.30 12.08
CA THR A 7 1.75 9.44 12.40
C THR A 7 2.55 8.23 11.93
N GLN A 8 2.05 7.01 12.14
CA GLN A 8 2.70 5.78 11.69
C GLN A 8 2.72 5.66 10.16
N PHE A 9 1.62 6.01 9.50
CA PHE A 9 1.53 6.05 8.05
C PHE A 9 2.47 7.11 7.47
N ALA A 10 2.53 8.31 8.06
CA ALA A 10 3.45 9.36 7.63
C ALA A 10 4.91 8.94 7.83
N ALA A 11 5.26 8.32 8.96
CA ALA A 11 6.60 7.80 9.20
C ALA A 11 6.97 6.69 8.20
N PHE A 12 6.03 5.78 7.89
CA PHE A 12 6.22 4.74 6.88
C PHE A 12 6.39 5.32 5.48
N ALA A 13 5.51 6.25 5.08
CA ALA A 13 5.59 6.94 3.79
C ALA A 13 6.92 7.69 3.65
N LEU A 14 7.35 8.39 4.70
CA LEU A 14 8.60 9.13 4.74
C LEU A 14 9.80 8.18 4.68
N ALA A 15 9.77 7.05 5.39
CA ALA A 15 10.80 6.01 5.29
C ALA A 15 10.90 5.44 3.86
N CYS A 16 9.76 5.10 3.23
CA CYS A 16 9.75 4.62 1.85
C CYS A 16 10.28 5.67 0.86
N LEU A 17 9.93 6.95 1.05
CA LEU A 17 10.43 8.04 0.22
C LEU A 17 11.93 8.28 0.41
N VAL A 18 12.42 8.26 1.66
CA VAL A 18 13.85 8.42 1.97
C VAL A 18 14.67 7.28 1.36
N VAL A 19 14.20 6.04 1.47
CA VAL A 19 14.86 4.88 0.86
C VAL A 19 14.86 5.02 -0.67
N LEU A 20 13.72 5.36 -1.27
CA LEU A 20 13.61 5.49 -2.73
C LEU A 20 14.47 6.64 -3.29
N PHE A 21 14.46 7.81 -2.65
CA PHE A 21 15.31 8.94 -3.03
C PHE A 21 16.78 8.67 -2.74
N GLY A 22 17.11 7.98 -1.64
CA GLY A 22 18.48 7.58 -1.31
C GLY A 22 19.06 6.60 -2.35
N LEU A 23 18.28 5.59 -2.75
CA LEU A 23 18.64 4.67 -3.83
C LEU A 23 18.79 5.41 -5.17
N ARG A 24 17.89 6.36 -5.47
CA ARG A 24 18.00 7.17 -6.69
C ARG A 24 19.25 8.05 -6.69
N ALA A 25 19.61 8.63 -5.55
CA ALA A 25 20.80 9.46 -5.41
C ALA A 25 22.11 8.64 -5.49
N ALA A 26 22.11 7.42 -4.95
CA ALA A 26 23.29 6.56 -4.94
C ALA A 26 23.53 5.81 -6.26
N PHE A 27 22.46 5.38 -6.94
CA PHE A 27 22.55 4.46 -8.10
C PHE A 27 22.01 5.05 -9.41
N GLY A 28 21.46 6.27 -9.38
CA GLY A 28 20.94 6.95 -10.57
C GLY A 28 19.74 6.26 -11.23
N SER A 29 19.46 6.63 -12.48
CA SER A 29 18.36 6.08 -13.29
C SER A 29 18.57 4.63 -13.71
N THR A 30 19.76 4.08 -13.49
CA THR A 30 20.14 2.71 -13.84
C THR A 30 19.48 1.68 -12.92
N VAL A 31 19.19 2.06 -11.66
CA VAL A 31 18.55 1.17 -10.67
C VAL A 31 17.16 1.66 -10.28
N VAL A 32 16.92 2.97 -10.25
CA VAL A 32 15.61 3.55 -9.89
C VAL A 32 14.98 4.20 -11.10
N HIS A 33 13.94 3.56 -11.63
CA HIS A 33 13.19 4.09 -12.77
C HIS A 33 12.64 5.50 -12.45
N PRO A 34 12.68 6.47 -13.38
CA PRO A 34 12.15 7.83 -13.15
C PRO A 34 10.69 7.88 -12.70
N LEU A 35 9.91 6.87 -13.06
CA LEU A 35 8.49 6.71 -12.69
C LEU A 35 8.27 6.08 -11.30
N ALA A 36 9.29 5.50 -10.68
CA ALA A 36 9.20 4.86 -9.37
C ALA A 36 8.59 5.75 -8.26
N PRO A 37 8.91 7.05 -8.11
CA PRO A 37 8.26 7.89 -7.10
C PRO A 37 6.76 8.10 -7.35
N TYR A 38 6.33 8.16 -8.61
CA TYR A 38 4.90 8.27 -8.95
C TYR A 38 4.14 7.00 -8.61
N VAL A 39 4.73 5.84 -8.87
CA VAL A 39 4.17 4.52 -8.50
C VAL A 39 4.08 4.39 -6.97
N LEU A 40 5.16 4.72 -6.26
CA LEU A 40 5.17 4.69 -4.80
C LEU A 40 4.10 5.64 -4.22
N GLY A 41 4.00 6.86 -4.76
CA GLY A 41 2.98 7.83 -4.37
C GLY A 41 1.56 7.31 -4.61
N ALA A 42 1.32 6.67 -5.77
CA ALA A 42 0.03 6.05 -6.07
C ALA A 42 -0.30 4.91 -5.10
N LEU A 43 0.66 4.04 -4.78
CA LEU A 43 0.49 2.94 -3.82
C LEU A 43 0.23 3.45 -2.40
N LEU A 44 0.95 4.49 -1.96
CA LEU A 44 0.73 5.14 -0.66
C LEU A 44 -0.65 5.80 -0.60
N GLY A 45 -1.02 6.57 -1.62
CA GLY A 45 -2.34 7.19 -1.73
C GLY A 45 -3.45 6.15 -1.70
N LEU A 46 -3.26 5.03 -2.40
CA LEU A 46 -4.22 3.93 -2.41
C LEU A 46 -4.34 3.24 -1.06
N THR A 47 -3.22 3.05 -0.35
CA THR A 47 -3.21 2.48 1.00
C THR A 47 -3.96 3.39 1.98
N LEU A 48 -3.78 4.71 1.85
CA LEU A 48 -4.53 5.69 2.65
C LEU A 48 -6.02 5.65 2.33
N LEU A 49 -6.39 5.55 1.05
CA LEU A 49 -7.77 5.52 0.59
C LEU A 49 -8.46 4.22 1.00
N ALA A 50 -7.78 3.08 0.89
CA ALA A 50 -8.25 1.79 1.36
C ALA A 50 -8.52 1.82 2.86
N TYR A 51 -7.55 2.30 3.65
CA TYR A 51 -7.74 2.47 5.09
C TYR A 51 -8.90 3.42 5.42
N TRP A 52 -9.03 4.55 4.71
CA TRP A 52 -10.14 5.48 4.90
C TRP A 52 -11.49 4.81 4.59
N PHE A 53 -11.56 4.03 3.52
CA PHE A 53 -12.75 3.28 3.12
C PHE A 53 -13.11 2.21 4.15
N THR A 54 -12.14 1.41 4.60
CA THR A 54 -12.32 0.42 5.68
C THR A 54 -12.80 1.12 6.96
N ALA A 55 -12.11 2.16 7.42
CA ALA A 55 -12.47 2.89 8.64
C ALA A 55 -13.87 3.52 8.56
N ARG A 56 -14.27 4.05 7.40
CA ARG A 56 -15.61 4.62 7.20
C ARG A 56 -16.70 3.56 7.15
N THR A 57 -16.41 2.40 6.55
CA THR A 57 -17.34 1.28 6.43
C THR A 57 -17.54 0.59 7.78
N THR A 58 -16.46 0.31 8.51
CA THR A 58 -16.52 -0.30 9.85
C THR A 58 -17.25 0.59 10.87
N ARG A 59 -17.19 1.91 10.72
CA ARG A 59 -17.98 2.84 11.55
C ARG A 59 -19.48 2.76 11.33
N ARG A 60 -19.93 2.32 10.14
CA ARG A 60 -21.35 2.22 9.77
C ARG A 60 -21.91 0.81 9.90
N ALA A 61 -21.11 -0.22 9.65
CA ALA A 61 -21.49 -1.62 9.76
C ALA A 61 -20.27 -2.49 10.14
N PRO A 62 -20.11 -2.90 11.41
CA PRO A 62 -18.98 -3.71 11.85
C PRO A 62 -18.95 -5.10 11.19
N ASP A 63 -20.10 -5.63 10.79
CA ASP A 63 -20.22 -6.96 10.15
C ASP A 63 -19.65 -7.01 8.73
N ASN A 64 -19.52 -5.86 8.06
CA ASN A 64 -18.97 -5.76 6.70
C ASN A 64 -17.45 -5.49 6.67
N PHE A 65 -16.74 -5.66 7.79
CA PHE A 65 -15.30 -5.46 7.87
C PHE A 65 -14.54 -6.26 6.80
N LEU A 66 -14.90 -7.53 6.63
CA LEU A 66 -14.24 -8.44 5.70
C LEU A 66 -14.43 -8.00 4.24
N ALA A 67 -15.63 -7.58 3.88
CA ALA A 67 -15.93 -7.06 2.54
C ALA A 67 -15.19 -5.76 2.23
N ALA A 68 -15.05 -4.87 3.21
CA ALA A 68 -14.27 -3.63 3.06
C ALA A 68 -12.77 -3.92 2.90
N TYR A 69 -12.23 -4.92 3.60
CA TYR A 69 -10.84 -5.35 3.46
C TYR A 69 -10.58 -5.99 2.09
N PHE A 70 -11.38 -6.98 1.69
CA PHE A 70 -11.23 -7.61 0.37
C PHE A 70 -11.48 -6.62 -0.77
N GLY A 71 -12.36 -5.63 -0.58
CA GLY A 71 -12.54 -4.51 -1.50
C GLY A 71 -11.28 -3.65 -1.65
N GLY A 72 -10.60 -3.33 -0.55
CA GLY A 72 -9.31 -2.62 -0.56
C GLY A 72 -8.21 -3.42 -1.26
N VAL A 73 -8.07 -4.71 -0.94
CA VAL A 73 -7.11 -5.61 -1.60
C VAL A 73 -7.42 -5.76 -3.09
N GLY A 74 -8.70 -5.93 -3.46
CA GLY A 74 -9.13 -6.04 -4.85
C GLY A 74 -8.86 -4.76 -5.65
N LEU A 75 -9.20 -3.60 -5.09
CA LEU A 75 -8.92 -2.30 -5.70
C LEU A 75 -7.41 -2.11 -5.93
N ARG A 76 -6.59 -2.54 -4.98
CA ARG A 76 -5.12 -2.51 -5.05
C ARG A 76 -4.57 -3.42 -6.13
N LEU A 77 -5.09 -4.64 -6.26
CA LEU A 77 -4.72 -5.55 -7.33
C LEU A 77 -5.08 -4.97 -8.70
N VAL A 78 -6.31 -4.47 -8.87
CA VAL A 78 -6.78 -3.87 -10.13
C VAL A 78 -5.95 -2.65 -10.53
N LEU A 79 -5.68 -1.73 -9.59
CA LEU A 79 -4.82 -0.57 -9.85
C LEU A 79 -3.36 -0.97 -10.09
N GLY A 80 -2.86 -1.98 -9.38
CA GLY A 80 -1.53 -2.51 -9.57
C GLY A 80 -1.33 -3.08 -10.97
N ILE A 81 -2.28 -3.90 -11.42
CA ILE A 81 -2.34 -4.44 -12.78
C ILE A 81 -2.47 -3.29 -13.79
N GLY A 82 -3.33 -2.30 -13.52
CA GLY A 82 -3.51 -1.13 -14.37
C GLY A 82 -2.22 -0.31 -14.55
N ILE A 83 -1.44 -0.11 -13.48
CA ILE A 83 -0.15 0.59 -13.52
C ILE A 83 0.87 -0.19 -14.35
N VAL A 84 0.96 -1.51 -14.15
CA VAL A 84 1.87 -2.38 -14.91
C VAL A 84 1.49 -2.41 -16.39
N LEU A 85 0.20 -2.56 -16.71
CA LEU A 85 -0.32 -2.51 -18.08
C LEU A 85 -0.08 -1.15 -18.72
N ALA A 86 -0.36 -0.05 -18.02
CA ALA A 86 -0.13 1.30 -18.53
C ALA A 86 1.35 1.55 -18.87
N TYR A 87 2.27 0.99 -18.06
CA TYR A 87 3.70 1.02 -18.34
C TYR A 87 4.06 0.17 -19.57
N PHE A 88 3.47 -1.01 -19.69
CA PHE A 88 3.67 -1.91 -20.83
C PHE A 88 3.19 -1.29 -22.15
N PHE A 89 1.99 -0.70 -22.17
CA PHE A 89 1.41 -0.04 -23.34
C PHE A 89 2.15 1.25 -23.75
N ARG A 90 2.84 1.92 -22.83
CA ARG A 90 3.61 3.15 -23.12
C ARG A 90 4.97 2.92 -23.79
N GLY A 91 5.33 1.67 -24.09
CA GLY A 91 6.58 1.35 -24.79
C GLY A 91 7.66 0.72 -23.91
N GLY A 92 7.32 0.23 -22.70
CA GLY A 92 8.27 -0.48 -21.82
C GLY A 92 8.87 -1.77 -22.40
N LEU A 93 8.42 -2.23 -23.58
CA LEU A 93 8.94 -3.37 -24.31
C LEU A 93 10.31 -3.12 -24.99
N ALA A 94 10.71 -1.86 -25.17
CA ALA A 94 11.95 -1.52 -25.87
C ALA A 94 13.21 -1.66 -24.99
N GLU A 95 13.07 -1.58 -23.65
CA GLU A 95 14.18 -1.63 -22.69
C GLU A 95 13.94 -2.69 -21.60
N ASN A 96 14.52 -3.88 -21.78
CA ASN A 96 14.45 -4.97 -20.79
C ASN A 96 14.93 -4.55 -19.38
N HIS A 97 15.91 -3.64 -19.29
CA HIS A 97 16.46 -3.20 -18.01
C HIS A 97 15.54 -2.20 -17.26
N GLY A 98 14.87 -1.32 -18.00
CA GLY A 98 13.90 -0.37 -17.44
C GLY A 98 12.65 -1.07 -16.89
N LEU A 99 12.21 -2.14 -17.57
CA LEU A 99 11.07 -2.94 -17.13
C LEU A 99 11.37 -3.73 -15.84
N LEU A 100 12.55 -4.33 -15.72
CA LEU A 100 12.94 -5.08 -14.52
C LEU A 100 13.07 -4.16 -13.29
N THR A 101 13.70 -3.00 -13.45
CA THR A 101 13.84 -2.01 -12.36
C THR A 101 12.49 -1.41 -11.94
N PHE A 102 11.60 -1.14 -12.90
CA PHE A 102 10.24 -0.71 -12.63
C PHE A 102 9.43 -1.77 -11.89
N LEU A 103 9.45 -3.02 -12.40
CA LEU A 103 8.70 -4.12 -11.82
C LEU A 103 9.20 -4.46 -10.41
N GLY A 104 10.51 -4.45 -10.18
CA GLY A 104 11.11 -4.64 -8.86
C GLY A 104 10.68 -3.57 -7.86
N ALA A 105 10.77 -2.29 -8.23
CA ALA A 105 10.31 -1.19 -7.37
C ALA A 105 8.80 -1.26 -7.09
N PHE A 106 8.00 -1.63 -8.10
CA PHE A 106 6.57 -1.84 -7.96
C PHE A 106 6.26 -2.97 -6.97
N PHE A 107 6.88 -4.15 -7.13
CA PHE A 107 6.63 -5.30 -6.26
C PHE A 107 7.06 -5.03 -4.82
N ILE A 108 8.25 -4.45 -4.61
CA ILE A 108 8.75 -4.11 -3.28
C ILE A 108 7.81 -3.10 -2.61
N GLY A 109 7.45 -2.02 -3.30
CA GLY A 109 6.50 -1.02 -2.81
C GLY A 109 5.12 -1.62 -2.54
N TYR A 110 4.66 -2.53 -3.40
CA TYR A 110 3.41 -3.25 -3.22
C TYR A 110 3.44 -4.11 -1.95
N PHE A 111 4.48 -4.91 -1.72
CA PHE A 111 4.60 -5.72 -0.51
C PHE A 111 4.68 -4.86 0.75
N LEU A 112 5.45 -3.78 0.71
CA LEU A 112 5.58 -2.83 1.81
C LEU A 112 4.23 -2.24 2.22
N CYS A 113 3.48 -1.65 1.28
CA CYS A 113 2.22 -1.03 1.68
C CYS A 113 1.13 -2.07 1.99
N ALA A 114 1.19 -3.29 1.42
CA ALA A 114 0.25 -4.36 1.74
C ALA A 114 0.50 -4.90 3.15
N GLY A 115 1.77 -5.11 3.51
CA GLY A 115 2.17 -5.49 4.87
C GLY A 115 1.78 -4.42 5.89
N PHE A 116 1.99 -3.14 5.58
CA PHE A 116 1.56 -2.03 6.44
C PHE A 116 0.04 -2.00 6.63
N GLU A 117 -0.73 -2.21 5.56
CA GLU A 117 -2.19 -2.23 5.60
C GLU A 117 -2.72 -3.36 6.50
N ILE A 118 -2.20 -4.58 6.34
CA ILE A 118 -2.52 -5.73 7.20
C ILE A 118 -2.18 -5.41 8.65
N TRP A 119 -0.97 -4.90 8.92
CA TRP A 119 -0.54 -4.56 10.28
C TRP A 119 -1.41 -3.47 10.93
N ALA A 120 -1.75 -2.43 10.18
CA ALA A 120 -2.60 -1.33 10.64
C ALA A 120 -4.02 -1.78 10.96
N ILE A 121 -4.54 -2.72 10.18
CA ILE A 121 -5.82 -3.36 10.42
C ILE A 121 -5.77 -4.22 11.69
N PHE A 122 -4.79 -5.12 11.80
CA PHE A 122 -4.65 -5.99 12.96
C PHE A 122 -4.48 -5.22 14.27
N SER A 123 -3.70 -4.14 14.26
CA SER A 123 -3.49 -3.29 15.43
C SER A 123 -4.74 -2.52 15.85
N ASN A 124 -5.57 -2.08 14.90
CA ASN A 124 -6.86 -1.45 15.19
C ASN A 124 -7.98 -2.44 15.53
N LEU A 125 -7.90 -3.70 15.07
CA LEU A 125 -8.89 -4.75 15.34
C LEU A 125 -8.62 -5.56 16.62
N ARG A 126 -7.39 -5.53 17.15
CA ARG A 126 -7.01 -6.21 18.40
C ARG A 126 -7.97 -5.96 19.59
N PRO A 127 -8.59 -4.76 19.77
CA PRO A 127 -9.57 -4.54 20.85
C PRO A 127 -10.93 -5.21 20.60
N PHE A 128 -11.28 -5.55 19.35
CA PHE A 128 -12.57 -6.15 19.01
C PHE A 128 -12.60 -7.67 19.25
N SER A 129 -11.49 -8.38 19.02
CA SER A 129 -11.38 -9.81 19.31
C SER A 129 -11.42 -10.10 20.83
N ALA A 130 -10.87 -9.22 21.66
CA ALA A 130 -10.94 -9.34 23.12
C ALA A 130 -12.37 -9.23 23.69
N LYS A 131 -13.31 -8.60 22.95
CA LYS A 131 -14.71 -8.49 23.36
C LYS A 131 -15.58 -9.70 22.98
N GLN A 132 -15.06 -10.63 22.19
CA GLN A 132 -15.79 -11.84 21.76
C GLN A 132 -15.51 -13.07 22.62
N LEU A 133 -14.74 -12.97 23.71
CA LEU A 133 -14.76 -14.02 24.73
C LEU A 133 -16.10 -13.92 25.47
N PRO A 134 -17.00 -14.92 25.36
CA PRO A 134 -18.09 -15.00 26.32
C PRO A 134 -17.45 -15.03 27.71
N LYS A 135 -17.95 -14.20 28.61
CA LYS A 135 -17.73 -14.40 30.04
C LYS A 135 -18.27 -15.79 30.35
N SER A 136 -17.39 -16.77 30.39
CA SER A 136 -17.65 -18.00 31.12
C SER A 136 -17.56 -17.63 32.60
N GLU A 137 -18.71 -17.37 33.21
CA GLU A 137 -19.08 -17.60 34.62
C GLU A 137 -20.38 -16.87 34.94
#